data_AF-A0A6N2KYI3-F1
#
_entry.id   AF-A0A6N2KYI3-F1
#
_cell.length_a   1.000
_cell.length_b   1.000
_cell.length_c   1.000
_cell.angle_alpha   90.00
_cell.angle_beta   90.00
_cell.angle_gamma   90.00
#
_symmetry.space_group_name_H-M   'P 1'
#
loop_
_entity.id
_entity.type
_entity.pdbx_description
1 polymer ?
#
loop_
_entity_poly.entity_id
_entity_poly.type
_entity_poly.pdbx_seq_one_letter_code
_entity_poly.pdbx_strand_id
1 'polypeptide(L)'
;MPIFLQFHAKPEMMIIRTLPPKIIDLDFSGVDFPLPDPVQVASNLNVMYRQMVTANYPTLFLGRPYRAGDEPEPGAGSLEDVPHTTVHIWTGDADQANRENMGVFYAAARDPIFFSHHGNIDRLWEVWKKLPGGKRKNFTDPDWLDTAFLFYDENANLVRVKIRDCLDTTKLRYGFQDVASPWINARPKPKPNKQKPKVAVATADPTKPIGLLNKTVSVVVQRPNKRRSTKPKEVEVLVIERIEYRIDMYVKFNVLINDEPDTPGKPDSAEFAGTFVNVPHGRNKTVKTSLRLGISELLEDLKAEE
;
A
#
# COMPACT_ATOMS: atom_id res chain seq x y z
N MET A 1 9.77 5.33 23.44
CA MET A 1 10.58 6.47 22.93
C MET A 1 9.87 7.12 21.75
N PRO A 2 10.21 8.36 21.35
CA PRO A 2 9.76 8.87 20.06
C PRO A 2 10.36 8.04 18.92
N ILE A 3 9.69 8.04 17.75
CA ILE A 3 10.22 7.46 16.51
C ILE A 3 10.69 8.56 15.58
N PHE A 4 11.74 8.26 14.82
CA PHE A 4 12.23 9.11 13.75
C PHE A 4 11.60 8.66 12.44
N LEU A 5 10.78 9.52 11.85
CA LEU A 5 10.05 9.26 10.63
C LEU A 5 10.72 9.98 9.47
N GLN A 6 10.96 9.29 8.36
CA GLN A 6 11.49 9.89 7.15
C GLN A 6 10.57 9.65 5.96
N PHE A 7 10.33 10.71 5.20
CA PHE A 7 9.59 10.69 3.96
C PHE A 7 10.56 10.82 2.81
N HIS A 8 10.57 9.87 1.89
CA HIS A 8 11.47 9.88 0.74
C HIS A 8 10.68 9.96 -0.56
N ALA A 9 10.66 11.15 -1.16
CA ALA A 9 10.04 11.39 -2.47
C ALA A 9 10.77 10.60 -3.57
N LYS A 10 10.02 10.15 -4.57
CA LYS A 10 10.57 9.47 -5.75
C LYS A 10 10.67 10.42 -6.95
N PRO A 11 11.64 10.21 -7.85
CA PRO A 11 11.82 11.05 -9.03
C PRO A 11 10.61 11.00 -9.96
N GLU A 12 10.56 11.96 -10.89
CA GLU A 12 9.61 11.96 -11.99
C GLU A 12 9.81 10.72 -12.88
N MET A 13 8.71 10.22 -13.43
CA MET A 13 8.64 8.99 -14.23
C MET A 13 9.51 9.05 -15.50
N MET A 14 10.19 7.94 -15.83
CA MET A 14 10.97 7.79 -17.08
C MET A 14 10.35 6.73 -18.01
N ILE A 15 10.74 6.76 -19.28
CA ILE A 15 10.27 5.83 -20.33
C ILE A 15 10.88 4.45 -20.12
N ILE A 16 10.04 3.43 -19.91
CA ILE A 16 10.47 2.04 -19.65
C ILE A 16 9.51 1.09 -20.36
N ARG A 17 10.08 0.04 -20.97
CA ARG A 17 9.32 -1.11 -21.47
C ARG A 17 9.41 -2.26 -20.47
N THR A 18 8.26 -2.76 -20.03
CA THR A 18 8.12 -3.77 -18.98
C THR A 18 7.63 -5.12 -19.53
N LEU A 19 8.11 -5.47 -20.73
CA LEU A 19 7.71 -6.69 -21.42
C LEU A 19 8.52 -7.92 -20.94
N PRO A 20 8.01 -9.14 -21.17
CA PRO A 20 8.77 -10.36 -20.92
C PRO A 20 10.19 -10.30 -21.52
N PRO A 21 11.20 -10.87 -20.83
CA PRO A 21 11.12 -11.77 -19.67
C PRO A 21 11.19 -11.05 -18.30
N LYS A 22 10.98 -9.73 -18.25
CA LYS A 22 11.23 -8.94 -17.05
C LYS A 22 10.31 -9.30 -15.87
N ILE A 23 10.89 -9.45 -14.68
CA ILE A 23 10.14 -9.64 -13.43
C ILE A 23 9.50 -8.32 -13.01
N ILE A 24 8.23 -8.38 -12.61
CA ILE A 24 7.50 -7.21 -12.11
C ILE A 24 8.18 -6.60 -10.88
N ASP A 25 8.13 -5.28 -10.75
CA ASP A 25 8.56 -4.58 -9.53
C ASP A 25 7.34 -4.16 -8.71
N LEU A 26 7.10 -4.83 -7.59
CA LEU A 26 5.96 -4.51 -6.73
C LEU A 26 6.14 -3.20 -5.94
N ASP A 27 7.37 -2.66 -5.85
CA ASP A 27 7.64 -1.33 -5.31
C ASP A 27 8.09 -0.38 -6.44
N PHE A 28 7.52 -0.54 -7.64
CA PHE A 28 7.88 0.29 -8.78
C PHE A 28 7.74 1.78 -8.47
N SER A 29 8.75 2.56 -8.84
CA SER A 29 8.84 3.99 -8.55
C SER A 29 8.71 4.86 -9.80
N GLY A 30 8.20 4.29 -10.90
CA GLY A 30 8.10 4.99 -12.18
C GLY A 30 9.41 5.08 -12.98
N VAL A 31 10.51 4.62 -12.38
CA VAL A 31 11.85 4.52 -12.98
C VAL A 31 12.37 3.10 -12.80
N ASP A 32 13.00 2.55 -13.83
CA ASP A 32 13.53 1.20 -13.82
C ASP A 32 14.93 1.19 -13.26
N PHE A 33 15.09 0.49 -12.15
CA PHE A 33 16.39 0.17 -11.58
C PHE A 33 16.51 -1.35 -11.57
N PRO A 34 16.88 -1.97 -12.71
CA PRO A 34 16.81 -3.41 -12.84
C PRO A 34 17.70 -4.07 -11.78
N LEU A 35 17.04 -4.83 -10.90
CA LEU A 35 17.70 -5.70 -9.93
C LEU A 35 17.90 -7.08 -10.58
N PRO A 36 18.92 -7.84 -10.16
CA PRO A 36 19.00 -9.25 -10.52
C PRO A 36 17.71 -9.98 -10.12
N ASP A 37 17.20 -10.86 -10.98
CA ASP A 37 15.92 -11.55 -10.78
C ASP A 37 15.71 -12.12 -9.36
N PRO A 38 16.67 -12.83 -8.74
CA PRO A 38 16.49 -13.34 -7.38
C PRO A 38 16.30 -12.23 -6.33
N VAL A 39 16.92 -11.07 -6.54
CA VAL A 39 16.82 -9.91 -5.67
C VAL A 39 15.48 -9.21 -5.86
N GLN A 40 15.00 -9.07 -7.11
CA GLN A 40 13.66 -8.52 -7.38
C GLN A 40 12.56 -9.42 -6.78
N VAL A 41 12.68 -10.74 -6.92
CA VAL A 41 11.75 -11.70 -6.32
C VAL A 41 11.75 -11.57 -4.81
N ALA A 42 12.92 -11.54 -4.15
CA ALA A 42 13.00 -11.37 -2.70
C ALA A 42 12.32 -10.07 -2.25
N SER A 43 12.62 -8.93 -2.92
CA SER A 43 11.99 -7.63 -2.66
C SER A 43 10.46 -7.71 -2.79
N ASN A 44 9.94 -8.32 -3.85
CA ASN A 44 8.50 -8.51 -4.07
C ASN A 44 7.85 -9.33 -2.95
N LEU A 45 8.53 -10.38 -2.47
CA LEU A 45 8.03 -11.19 -1.35
C LEU A 45 7.98 -10.37 -0.06
N ASN A 46 8.96 -9.50 0.20
CA ASN A 46 8.94 -8.58 1.35
C ASN A 46 7.83 -7.53 1.24
N VAL A 47 7.56 -7.00 0.04
CA VAL A 47 6.40 -6.15 -0.22
C VAL A 47 5.12 -6.91 0.15
N MET A 48 4.91 -8.09 -0.41
CA MET A 48 3.72 -8.90 -0.12
C MET A 48 3.56 -9.24 1.36
N TYR A 49 4.64 -9.58 2.07
CA TYR A 49 4.60 -9.80 3.52
C TYR A 49 4.01 -8.59 4.25
N ARG A 50 4.52 -7.39 3.96
CA ARG A 50 4.07 -6.16 4.62
C ARG A 50 2.60 -5.87 4.33
N GLN A 51 2.19 -6.01 3.07
CA GLN A 51 0.85 -5.63 2.62
C GLN A 51 -0.24 -6.65 3.01
N MET A 52 0.14 -7.91 3.25
CA MET A 52 -0.78 -9.00 3.61
C MET A 52 -0.70 -9.43 5.09
N VAL A 53 0.52 -9.51 5.63
CA VAL A 53 0.79 -10.02 6.97
C VAL A 53 0.80 -8.89 7.98
N THR A 54 1.58 -7.83 7.76
CA THR A 54 1.66 -6.70 8.71
C THR A 54 0.35 -5.90 8.75
N ALA A 55 -0.35 -5.75 7.63
CA ALA A 55 -1.71 -5.19 7.54
C ALA A 55 -2.78 -6.14 8.10
N ASN A 56 -2.71 -6.44 9.40
CA ASN A 56 -3.50 -7.48 10.06
C ASN A 56 -4.82 -6.97 10.69
N TYR A 57 -5.30 -5.81 10.28
CA TYR A 57 -6.51 -5.16 10.79
C TYR A 57 -7.39 -4.69 9.63
N PRO A 58 -8.74 -4.68 9.73
CA PRO A 58 -9.59 -4.42 8.58
C PRO A 58 -9.36 -3.05 7.96
N THR A 59 -9.21 -1.99 8.77
CA THR A 59 -8.93 -0.64 8.26
C THR A 59 -7.51 -0.43 7.73
N LEU A 60 -6.59 -1.37 7.97
CA LEU A 60 -5.27 -1.36 7.32
C LEU A 60 -5.35 -2.02 5.95
N PHE A 61 -6.16 -3.06 5.81
CA PHE A 61 -6.22 -3.87 4.59
C PHE A 61 -7.28 -3.41 3.59
N LEU A 62 -8.50 -3.13 4.07
CA LEU A 62 -9.67 -2.75 3.26
C LEU A 62 -9.80 -1.23 3.06
N GLY A 63 -8.96 -0.44 3.73
CA GLY A 63 -9.01 1.02 3.68
C GLY A 63 -10.01 1.65 4.64
N ARG A 64 -10.28 2.94 4.43
CA ARG A 64 -11.16 3.75 5.28
C ARG A 64 -12.61 3.74 4.77
N PRO A 65 -13.60 3.93 5.67
CA PRO A 65 -14.99 4.08 5.27
C PRO A 65 -15.17 5.23 4.27
N TYR A 66 -16.03 4.98 3.27
CA TYR A 66 -16.52 5.98 2.33
C TYR A 66 -18.05 5.90 2.29
N ARG A 67 -18.73 7.01 2.56
CA ARG A 67 -20.19 7.09 2.63
C ARG A 67 -20.73 8.16 1.69
N ALA A 68 -22.02 8.08 1.42
CA ALA A 68 -22.71 9.12 0.68
C ALA A 68 -22.57 10.48 1.40
N GLY A 69 -22.05 11.47 0.67
CA GLY A 69 -21.79 12.80 1.22
C GLY A 69 -20.35 13.03 1.69
N ASP A 70 -19.52 11.97 1.75
CA ASP A 70 -18.10 12.13 2.05
C ASP A 70 -17.34 12.73 0.87
N GLU A 71 -16.23 13.40 1.17
CA GLU A 71 -15.25 13.76 0.15
C GLU A 71 -14.52 12.50 -0.37
N PRO A 72 -14.10 12.48 -1.64
CA PRO A 72 -13.38 11.34 -2.21
C PRO A 72 -12.00 11.17 -1.55
N GLU A 73 -11.34 10.04 -1.81
CA GLU A 73 -10.03 9.69 -1.27
C GLU A 73 -9.97 9.58 0.26
N PRO A 74 -10.86 8.81 0.92
CA PRO A 74 -10.87 8.71 2.38
C PRO A 74 -9.57 8.12 2.95
N GLY A 75 -8.88 7.27 2.19
CA GLY A 75 -7.64 6.59 2.54
C GLY A 75 -7.69 5.12 2.13
N ALA A 76 -6.79 4.73 1.23
CA ALA A 76 -6.71 3.41 0.64
C ALA A 76 -6.31 2.32 1.65
N GLY A 77 -6.60 1.07 1.28
CA GLY A 77 -6.10 -0.11 1.98
C GLY A 77 -4.68 -0.49 1.54
N SER A 78 -4.02 -1.33 2.34
CA SER A 78 -2.64 -1.76 2.10
C SER A 78 -2.42 -2.30 0.69
N LEU A 79 -3.29 -3.21 0.22
CA LEU A 79 -3.18 -3.80 -1.12
C LEU A 79 -3.45 -2.81 -2.25
N GLU A 80 -4.37 -1.87 -2.05
CA GLU A 80 -4.74 -0.85 -3.04
C GLU A 80 -3.58 0.13 -3.28
N ASP A 81 -2.92 0.56 -2.20
CA ASP A 81 -1.66 1.30 -2.26
C ASP A 81 -0.59 0.44 -2.95
N VAL A 82 -0.21 -0.69 -2.36
CA VAL A 82 0.85 -1.55 -2.91
C VAL A 82 0.47 -3.02 -2.69
N PRO A 83 0.53 -3.89 -3.71
CA PRO A 83 1.11 -3.67 -5.02
C PRO A 83 0.11 -3.29 -6.13
N HIS A 84 -1.18 -3.12 -5.85
CA HIS A 84 -2.18 -2.84 -6.89
C HIS A 84 -1.76 -1.65 -7.77
N THR A 85 -1.56 -0.48 -7.15
CA THR A 85 -1.19 0.74 -7.88
C THR A 85 0.16 0.62 -8.59
N THR A 86 1.16 -0.02 -7.97
CA THR A 86 2.48 -0.17 -8.59
C THR A 86 2.46 -1.10 -9.79
N VAL A 87 1.64 -2.16 -9.78
CA VAL A 87 1.42 -3.01 -10.96
C VAL A 87 0.76 -2.24 -12.09
N HIS A 88 -0.27 -1.43 -11.82
CA HIS A 88 -0.87 -0.54 -12.82
C HIS A 88 0.19 0.33 -13.52
N ILE A 89 1.02 1.00 -12.74
CA ILE A 89 2.04 1.93 -13.25
C ILE A 89 3.19 1.20 -13.95
N TRP A 90 3.55 0.00 -13.49
CA TRP A 90 4.58 -0.83 -14.12
C TRP A 90 4.10 -1.37 -15.48
N THR A 91 2.82 -1.75 -15.60
CA THR A 91 2.27 -2.32 -16.84
C THR A 91 1.86 -1.26 -17.87
N GLY A 92 1.51 -0.04 -17.45
CA GLY A 92 1.14 1.04 -18.37
C GLY A 92 2.24 1.43 -19.36
N ASP A 93 1.87 1.73 -20.60
CA ASP A 93 2.83 2.07 -21.66
C ASP A 93 3.40 3.47 -21.44
N ALA A 94 4.68 3.56 -21.09
CA ALA A 94 5.34 4.82 -20.83
C ALA A 94 5.44 5.75 -22.07
N ASP A 95 5.20 5.22 -23.28
CA ASP A 95 5.17 5.99 -24.53
C ASP A 95 3.81 6.70 -24.75
N GLN A 96 2.76 6.38 -23.97
CA GLN A 96 1.44 7.03 -24.06
C GLN A 96 1.32 8.27 -23.17
N ALA A 97 0.49 9.23 -23.60
CA ALA A 97 0.35 10.54 -22.95
C ALA A 97 -0.03 10.45 -21.46
N ASN A 98 -0.85 9.47 -21.06
CA ASN A 98 -1.22 9.24 -19.66
C ASN A 98 -0.89 7.80 -19.22
N ARG A 99 0.05 7.12 -19.89
CA ARG A 99 0.41 5.72 -19.61
C ARG A 99 -0.70 4.70 -19.81
N GLU A 100 -1.55 4.95 -20.79
CA GLU A 100 -2.55 4.01 -21.25
C GLU A 100 -1.89 2.66 -21.61
N ASN A 101 -2.53 1.51 -21.42
CA ASN A 101 -3.84 1.35 -20.79
C ASN A 101 -3.70 1.25 -19.26
N MET A 102 -2.94 0.28 -18.76
CA MET A 102 -2.89 -0.07 -17.33
C MET A 102 -2.47 1.06 -16.39
N GLY A 103 -1.70 2.05 -16.84
CA GLY A 103 -1.18 3.12 -15.99
C GLY A 103 -2.18 4.21 -15.62
N VAL A 104 -3.42 4.15 -16.11
CA VAL A 104 -4.47 5.14 -15.84
C VAL A 104 -5.86 4.49 -15.79
N PHE A 105 -6.64 4.81 -14.75
CA PHE A 105 -7.89 4.08 -14.47
C PHE A 105 -8.94 4.15 -15.59
N TYR A 106 -9.03 5.25 -16.32
CA TYR A 106 -10.02 5.38 -17.39
C TYR A 106 -9.75 4.46 -18.59
N ALA A 107 -8.51 3.98 -18.75
CA ALA A 107 -8.08 3.13 -19.85
C ALA A 107 -7.65 1.73 -19.40
N ALA A 108 -7.40 1.50 -18.10
CA ALA A 108 -6.80 0.26 -17.60
C ALA A 108 -7.47 -1.02 -18.12
N ALA A 109 -8.80 -1.09 -18.04
CA ALA A 109 -9.57 -2.26 -18.47
C ALA A 109 -9.59 -2.49 -20.00
N ARG A 110 -9.03 -1.60 -20.81
CA ARG A 110 -8.83 -1.82 -22.25
C ARG A 110 -7.71 -2.83 -22.52
N ASP A 111 -6.81 -3.04 -21.56
CA ASP A 111 -5.86 -4.15 -21.57
C ASP A 111 -6.47 -5.36 -20.85
N PRO A 112 -6.63 -6.52 -21.51
CA PRO A 112 -7.17 -7.73 -20.87
C PRO A 112 -6.42 -8.17 -19.61
N ILE A 113 -5.13 -7.83 -19.45
CA ILE A 113 -4.36 -8.18 -18.24
C ILE A 113 -4.94 -7.55 -16.97
N PHE A 114 -5.70 -6.45 -17.10
CA PHE A 114 -6.43 -5.81 -16.02
C PHE A 114 -7.28 -6.82 -15.23
N PHE A 115 -8.04 -7.66 -15.92
CA PHE A 115 -8.93 -8.62 -15.28
C PHE A 115 -8.14 -9.73 -14.57
N SER A 116 -7.02 -10.17 -15.13
CA SER A 116 -6.12 -11.13 -14.46
C SER A 116 -5.44 -10.53 -13.23
N HIS A 117 -5.03 -9.25 -13.31
CA HIS A 117 -4.49 -8.51 -12.17
C HIS A 117 -5.52 -8.44 -11.04
N HIS A 118 -6.73 -7.94 -11.33
CA HIS A 118 -7.81 -7.84 -10.34
C HIS A 118 -8.30 -9.20 -9.85
N GLY A 119 -8.25 -10.25 -10.67
CA GLY A 119 -8.51 -11.62 -10.22
C GLY A 119 -7.54 -12.08 -9.13
N ASN A 120 -6.26 -11.69 -9.21
CA ASN A 120 -5.31 -11.96 -8.13
C ASN A 120 -5.51 -11.01 -6.92
N ILE A 121 -5.94 -9.77 -7.11
CA ILE A 121 -6.32 -8.89 -5.99
C ILE A 121 -7.51 -9.49 -5.20
N ASP A 122 -8.53 -9.99 -5.89
CA ASP A 122 -9.67 -10.69 -5.29
C ASP A 122 -9.23 -11.97 -4.55
N ARG A 123 -8.35 -12.77 -5.18
CA ARG A 123 -7.71 -13.92 -4.52
C ARG A 123 -7.00 -13.53 -3.23
N LEU A 124 -6.29 -12.41 -3.21
CA LEU A 124 -5.55 -11.97 -2.03
C LEU A 124 -6.51 -11.59 -0.89
N TRP A 125 -7.69 -11.03 -1.17
CA TRP A 125 -8.70 -10.82 -0.12
C TRP A 125 -9.13 -12.15 0.54
N GLU A 126 -9.37 -13.20 -0.25
CA GLU A 126 -9.65 -14.55 0.27
C GLU A 126 -8.50 -15.11 1.11
N VAL A 127 -7.26 -14.95 0.64
CA VAL A 127 -6.07 -15.41 1.37
C VAL A 127 -5.91 -14.65 2.68
N TRP A 128 -6.06 -13.33 2.68
CA TRP A 128 -5.91 -12.49 3.87
C TRP A 128 -6.84 -12.91 5.00
N LYS A 129 -8.12 -13.18 4.70
CA LYS A 129 -9.10 -13.67 5.69
C LYS A 129 -8.70 -14.99 6.35
N LYS A 130 -7.88 -15.81 5.67
CA LYS A 130 -7.44 -17.14 6.13
C LYS A 130 -6.06 -17.11 6.81
N LEU A 131 -5.32 -16.00 6.76
CA LEU A 131 -4.01 -15.90 7.41
C LEU A 131 -4.14 -15.95 8.94
N PRO A 132 -3.23 -16.65 9.64
CA PRO A 132 -3.27 -16.77 11.09
C PRO A 132 -2.97 -15.43 11.79
N GLY A 133 -3.58 -15.22 12.96
CA GLY A 133 -3.39 -14.03 13.79
C GLY A 133 -4.16 -12.79 13.32
N GLY A 134 -3.91 -11.65 13.99
CA GLY A 134 -4.55 -10.39 13.66
C GLY A 134 -6.07 -10.35 13.87
N LYS A 135 -6.70 -9.27 13.40
CA LYS A 135 -8.16 -9.12 13.32
C LYS A 135 -8.61 -9.11 11.85
N ARG A 136 -8.19 -10.12 11.07
CA ARG A 136 -8.45 -10.18 9.62
C ARG A 136 -9.88 -10.59 9.32
N LYS A 137 -10.80 -9.63 9.41
CA LYS A 137 -12.24 -9.81 9.18
C LYS A 137 -12.78 -8.72 8.27
N ASN A 138 -13.84 -9.03 7.55
CA ASN A 138 -14.60 -8.01 6.82
C ASN A 138 -15.24 -7.01 7.80
N PHE A 139 -15.57 -5.82 7.32
CA PHE A 139 -16.38 -4.89 8.08
C PHE A 139 -17.76 -5.49 8.33
N THR A 140 -18.31 -5.23 9.52
CA THR A 140 -19.69 -5.57 9.89
C THR A 140 -20.60 -4.35 9.91
N ASP A 141 -20.07 -3.20 9.46
CA ASP A 141 -20.78 -1.94 9.38
C ASP A 141 -21.93 -2.04 8.37
N PRO A 142 -23.19 -1.77 8.76
CA PRO A 142 -24.32 -1.77 7.85
C PRO A 142 -24.12 -0.85 6.64
N ASP A 143 -23.48 0.32 6.79
CA ASP A 143 -23.26 1.25 5.68
C ASP A 143 -22.38 0.62 4.59
N TRP A 144 -21.36 -0.14 5.01
CA TRP A 144 -20.52 -0.91 4.09
C TRP A 144 -21.31 -2.09 3.49
N LEU A 145 -22.00 -2.87 4.32
CA LEU A 145 -22.73 -4.07 3.88
C LEU A 145 -23.91 -3.77 2.94
N ASP A 146 -24.57 -2.63 3.10
CA ASP A 146 -25.70 -2.18 2.28
C ASP A 146 -25.28 -1.29 1.10
N THR A 147 -23.99 -0.95 0.97
CA THR A 147 -23.47 -0.28 -0.22
C THR A 147 -23.79 -1.14 -1.45
N ALA A 148 -24.37 -0.48 -2.46
CA ALA A 148 -24.86 -1.14 -3.65
C ALA A 148 -24.26 -0.54 -4.92
N PHE A 149 -23.98 -1.43 -5.88
CA PHE A 149 -23.47 -1.09 -7.21
C PHE A 149 -24.42 -1.60 -8.29
N LEU A 150 -24.32 -1.04 -9.48
CA LEU A 150 -25.11 -1.44 -10.65
C LEU A 150 -24.16 -1.98 -11.73
N PHE A 151 -24.44 -3.19 -12.22
CA PHE A 151 -23.70 -3.83 -13.31
C PHE A 151 -24.66 -4.38 -14.35
N TYR A 152 -24.20 -4.47 -15.60
CA TYR A 152 -24.88 -5.30 -16.60
C TYR A 152 -24.46 -6.76 -16.42
N ASP A 153 -25.42 -7.68 -16.44
CA ASP A 153 -25.16 -9.12 -16.49
C ASP A 153 -24.88 -9.61 -17.92
N GLU A 154 -24.64 -10.90 -18.09
CA GLU A 154 -24.39 -11.53 -19.39
C GLU A 154 -25.58 -11.48 -20.36
N ASN A 155 -26.78 -11.18 -19.85
CA ASN A 155 -28.02 -11.03 -20.63
C ASN A 155 -28.38 -9.55 -20.87
N ALA A 156 -27.46 -8.63 -20.57
CA ALA A 156 -27.64 -7.18 -20.65
C ALA A 156 -28.76 -6.62 -19.76
N ASN A 157 -29.11 -7.30 -18.67
CA ASN A 157 -29.98 -6.74 -17.64
C ASN A 157 -29.16 -5.88 -16.67
N LEU A 158 -29.72 -4.75 -16.25
CA LEU A 158 -29.12 -3.92 -15.20
C LEU A 158 -29.45 -4.53 -13.82
N VAL A 159 -28.43 -5.03 -13.14
CA VAL A 159 -28.55 -5.72 -11.84
C VAL A 159 -27.95 -4.86 -10.73
N ARG A 160 -28.67 -4.75 -9.62
CA ARG A 160 -28.18 -4.15 -8.37
C ARG A 160 -27.58 -5.22 -7.48
N VAL A 161 -26.33 -5.06 -7.09
CA VAL A 161 -25.61 -5.95 -6.17
C VAL A 161 -25.19 -5.20 -4.91
N LYS A 162 -25.13 -5.89 -3.77
CA LYS A 162 -24.65 -5.32 -2.50
C LYS A 162 -23.35 -5.98 -2.06
N ILE A 163 -22.53 -5.25 -1.32
CA ILE A 163 -21.27 -5.79 -0.75
C ILE A 163 -21.52 -7.05 0.08
N ARG A 164 -22.59 -7.09 0.90
CA ARG A 164 -22.90 -8.26 1.74
C ARG A 164 -23.06 -9.57 0.96
N ASP A 165 -23.44 -9.49 -0.31
CA ASP A 165 -23.73 -10.66 -1.15
C ASP A 165 -22.48 -11.21 -1.84
N CYS A 166 -21.35 -10.49 -1.80
CA CYS A 166 -20.07 -10.93 -2.39
C CYS A 166 -19.01 -11.37 -1.38
N LEU A 167 -19.33 -11.44 -0.07
CA LEU A 167 -18.34 -11.77 0.97
C LEU A 167 -17.92 -13.24 0.99
N ASP A 168 -18.66 -14.10 0.30
CA ASP A 168 -18.48 -15.55 0.21
C ASP A 168 -18.50 -15.97 -1.26
N THR A 169 -17.31 -16.22 -1.82
CA THR A 169 -17.15 -16.57 -3.24
C THR A 169 -17.84 -17.88 -3.61
N THR A 170 -18.11 -18.77 -2.63
CA THR A 170 -18.80 -20.04 -2.90
C THR A 170 -20.26 -19.82 -3.28
N LYS A 171 -20.91 -18.79 -2.73
CA LYS A 171 -22.27 -18.35 -3.14
C LYS A 171 -22.28 -17.72 -4.52
N LEU A 172 -21.15 -17.10 -4.90
CA LEU A 172 -20.90 -16.61 -6.26
C LEU A 172 -20.41 -17.70 -7.22
N ARG A 173 -20.30 -18.94 -6.75
CA ARG A 173 -19.96 -20.14 -7.53
C ARG A 173 -18.57 -20.12 -8.16
N TYR A 174 -17.61 -19.47 -7.50
CA TYR A 174 -16.20 -19.53 -7.88
C TYR A 174 -15.26 -19.66 -6.68
N GLY A 175 -14.02 -20.04 -6.98
CA GLY A 175 -12.93 -20.10 -6.03
C GLY A 175 -11.59 -20.09 -6.75
N PHE A 176 -10.51 -20.00 -5.98
CA PHE A 176 -9.16 -19.96 -6.51
C PHE A 176 -8.46 -21.29 -6.28
N GLN A 177 -7.63 -21.70 -7.24
CA GLN A 177 -6.72 -22.81 -7.04
C GLN A 177 -5.79 -22.53 -5.87
N ASP A 178 -5.60 -23.53 -5.00
CA ASP A 178 -4.65 -23.46 -3.90
C ASP A 178 -3.21 -23.46 -4.45
N VAL A 179 -2.51 -22.37 -4.20
CA VAL A 179 -1.11 -22.19 -4.58
C VAL A 179 -0.32 -21.65 -3.39
N ALA A 180 0.95 -22.03 -3.31
CA ALA A 180 1.83 -21.60 -2.23
C ALA A 180 1.92 -20.07 -2.16
N SER A 181 1.95 -19.55 -0.94
CA SER A 181 2.12 -18.12 -0.65
C SER A 181 3.48 -17.90 0.04
N PRO A 182 4.60 -17.95 -0.71
CA PRO A 182 5.95 -17.92 -0.13
C PRO A 182 6.24 -16.63 0.66
N TRP A 183 5.54 -15.55 0.33
CA TRP A 183 5.65 -14.26 1.02
C TRP A 183 5.18 -14.29 2.47
N ILE A 184 4.46 -15.32 2.94
CA ILE A 184 4.04 -15.42 4.36
C ILE A 184 5.24 -15.47 5.32
N ASN A 185 6.41 -15.95 4.85
CA ASN A 185 7.62 -16.06 5.66
C ASN A 185 8.68 -15.01 5.30
N ALA A 186 8.34 -14.03 4.46
CA ALA A 186 9.27 -13.02 3.96
C ALA A 186 9.30 -11.75 4.82
N ARG A 187 9.34 -11.91 6.16
CA ARG A 187 9.46 -10.78 7.08
C ARG A 187 10.76 -9.99 6.79
N PRO A 188 10.68 -8.67 6.55
CA PRO A 188 11.86 -7.81 6.38
C PRO A 188 12.80 -7.89 7.59
N LYS A 189 14.10 -7.67 7.37
CA LYS A 189 15.11 -7.71 8.45
C LYS A 189 15.68 -6.31 8.69
N PRO A 190 16.05 -5.96 9.93
CA PRO A 190 16.76 -4.71 10.20
C PRO A 190 18.05 -4.62 9.39
N LYS A 191 18.40 -3.42 8.92
CA LYS A 191 19.66 -3.19 8.20
C LYS A 191 20.88 -3.61 9.06
N PRO A 192 21.87 -4.31 8.47
CA PRO A 192 23.11 -4.65 9.16
C PRO A 192 23.95 -3.39 9.44
N ASN A 193 24.74 -3.40 10.52
CA ASN A 193 25.70 -2.34 10.88
C ASN A 193 25.11 -0.94 11.05
N LYS A 194 23.98 -0.81 11.76
CA LYS A 194 23.46 0.49 12.17
C LYS A 194 24.52 1.29 12.92
N GLN A 195 24.87 2.47 12.41
CA GLN A 195 25.38 3.48 13.32
C GLN A 195 24.19 3.94 14.16
N LYS A 196 24.33 4.00 15.49
CA LYS A 196 23.30 4.63 16.33
C LYS A 196 23.05 6.01 15.72
N PRO A 197 21.80 6.36 15.36
CA PRO A 197 21.53 7.63 14.73
C PRO A 197 22.11 8.72 15.64
N LYS A 198 23.11 9.46 15.13
CA LYS A 198 23.50 10.74 15.74
C LYS A 198 22.20 11.52 15.79
N VAL A 199 21.76 11.87 17.01
CA VAL A 199 20.46 12.50 17.33
C VAL A 199 19.82 13.08 16.09
N ALA A 200 18.84 12.35 15.58
CA ALA A 200 18.31 12.60 14.26
C ALA A 200 17.73 14.02 14.23
N VAL A 201 18.38 14.93 13.48
CA VAL A 201 17.97 16.33 13.43
C VAL A 201 16.64 16.37 12.71
N ALA A 202 15.57 16.65 13.47
CA ALA A 202 14.26 16.89 12.89
C ALA A 202 14.37 18.07 11.92
N THR A 203 13.98 17.86 10.68
CA THR A 203 13.96 18.91 9.65
C THR A 203 12.60 19.58 9.55
N ALA A 204 11.58 19.03 10.23
CA ALA A 204 10.24 19.61 10.34
C ALA A 204 9.55 19.29 11.68
N ASP A 205 8.49 20.04 11.97
CA ASP A 205 7.59 19.86 13.11
C ASP A 205 6.41 18.97 12.69
N PRO A 206 6.17 17.82 13.34
CA PRO A 206 5.09 16.89 12.96
C PRO A 206 3.68 17.45 13.17
N THR A 207 3.54 18.58 13.90
CA THR A 207 2.24 19.22 14.14
C THR A 207 1.87 20.26 13.09
N LYS A 208 2.78 20.55 12.15
CA LYS A 208 2.59 21.54 11.10
C LYS A 208 2.55 20.86 9.72
N PRO A 209 1.86 21.44 8.74
CA PRO A 209 1.95 20.98 7.36
C PRO A 209 3.41 20.96 6.90
N ILE A 210 3.88 19.78 6.50
CA ILE A 210 5.11 19.67 5.72
C ILE A 210 4.75 20.23 4.34
N GLY A 211 5.54 21.19 3.85
CA GLY A 211 5.34 21.78 2.52
C GLY A 211 5.56 20.77 1.39
N LEU A 212 5.90 21.25 0.19
CA LEU A 212 6.17 20.37 -0.94
C LEU A 212 7.27 19.34 -0.60
N LEU A 213 6.93 18.06 -0.67
CA LEU A 213 7.83 16.96 -0.41
C LEU A 213 8.70 16.67 -1.65
N ASN A 214 9.74 17.47 -1.85
CA ASN A 214 10.70 17.35 -2.97
C ASN A 214 12.09 16.83 -2.54
N LYS A 215 12.28 16.60 -1.24
CA LYS A 215 13.51 16.06 -0.64
C LYS A 215 13.14 15.20 0.56
N THR A 216 14.11 14.45 1.09
CA THR A 216 13.89 13.69 2.31
C THR A 216 13.53 14.65 3.47
N VAL A 217 12.36 14.44 4.07
CA VAL A 217 11.92 15.16 5.28
C VAL A 217 11.96 14.20 6.45
N SER A 218 12.38 14.70 7.61
CA SER A 218 12.60 13.90 8.80
C SER A 218 11.94 14.56 10.00
N VAL A 219 11.09 13.82 10.71
CA VAL A 219 10.33 14.33 11.87
C VAL A 219 10.41 13.36 13.03
N VAL A 220 10.32 13.89 14.25
CA VAL A 220 10.29 13.09 15.47
C VAL A 220 8.84 12.99 15.96
N VAL A 221 8.27 11.79 15.96
CA VAL A 221 6.88 11.56 16.35
C VAL A 221 6.81 10.91 17.73
N GLN A 222 6.00 11.48 18.61
CA GLN A 222 5.77 10.93 19.95
C GLN A 222 4.86 9.71 19.88
N ARG A 223 5.26 8.63 20.55
CA ARG A 223 4.46 7.41 20.65
C ARG A 223 3.49 7.49 21.84
N PRO A 224 2.25 7.00 21.71
CA PRO A 224 1.22 7.12 22.75
C PRO A 224 1.54 6.26 23.98
N ASN A 225 2.12 5.07 23.82
CA ASN A 225 2.44 4.14 24.91
C ASN A 225 3.93 3.80 24.94
N LYS A 226 4.61 4.11 26.05
CA LYS A 226 6.06 3.87 26.23
C LYS A 226 6.41 2.44 26.66
N ARG A 227 5.42 1.64 27.07
CA ARG A 227 5.59 0.22 27.44
C ARG A 227 4.40 -0.56 26.90
N ARG A 228 4.65 -1.38 25.89
CA ARG A 228 3.63 -2.26 25.34
C ARG A 228 3.51 -3.47 26.27
N SER A 229 2.48 -3.51 27.12
CA SER A 229 2.23 -4.66 27.98
C SER A 229 1.84 -5.88 27.16
N THR A 230 2.20 -7.05 27.66
CA THR A 230 1.87 -8.35 27.07
C THR A 230 0.38 -8.67 27.23
N LYS A 231 -0.42 -8.28 26.23
CA LYS A 231 -1.75 -8.77 25.81
C LYS A 231 -2.99 -7.90 26.19
N PRO A 232 -4.00 -7.83 25.30
CA PRO A 232 -3.92 -8.11 23.86
C PRO A 232 -3.15 -6.98 23.18
N LYS A 233 -2.18 -7.30 22.32
CA LYS A 233 -1.40 -6.29 21.58
C LYS A 233 -2.33 -5.56 20.60
N GLU A 234 -2.92 -4.44 21.02
CA GLU A 234 -3.52 -3.47 20.10
C GLU A 234 -2.48 -3.11 19.04
N VAL A 235 -2.90 -3.04 17.77
CA VAL A 235 -1.99 -2.71 16.67
C VAL A 235 -1.62 -1.23 16.79
N GLU A 236 -0.35 -0.93 17.01
CA GLU A 236 0.17 0.44 16.91
C GLU A 236 0.24 0.81 15.43
N VAL A 237 -0.42 1.92 15.07
CA VAL A 237 -0.60 2.38 13.70
C VAL A 237 -0.02 3.78 13.56
N LEU A 238 0.87 3.97 12.59
CA LEU A 238 1.27 5.28 12.13
C LEU A 238 0.19 5.82 11.17
N VAL A 239 -0.28 7.04 11.42
CA VAL A 239 -1.27 7.71 10.56
C VAL A 239 -0.63 8.97 10.00
N ILE A 240 -0.63 9.10 8.68
CA ILE A 240 -0.23 10.30 7.97
C ILE A 240 -1.51 10.87 7.35
N GLU A 241 -2.01 11.97 7.91
CA GLU A 241 -3.26 12.59 7.48
C GLU A 241 -3.01 13.79 6.56
N ARG A 242 -4.05 14.14 5.78
CA ARG A 242 -4.08 15.34 4.95
C ARG A 242 -2.95 15.40 3.92
N ILE A 243 -2.63 14.24 3.34
CA ILE A 243 -1.73 14.16 2.19
C ILE A 243 -2.45 14.84 1.03
N GLU A 244 -1.93 15.98 0.60
CA GLU A 244 -2.53 16.82 -0.43
C GLU A 244 -1.73 16.71 -1.73
N TYR A 245 -2.41 16.36 -2.82
CA TYR A 245 -1.77 16.17 -4.12
C TYR A 245 -2.76 16.34 -5.28
N ARG A 246 -2.23 16.48 -6.49
CA ARG A 246 -3.01 16.49 -7.72
C ARG A 246 -3.34 15.06 -8.15
N ILE A 247 -4.63 14.75 -8.27
CA ILE A 247 -5.12 13.39 -8.56
C ILE A 247 -4.70 12.85 -9.93
N ASP A 248 -4.43 13.75 -10.88
CA ASP A 248 -3.96 13.43 -12.23
C ASP A 248 -2.42 13.25 -12.31
N MET A 249 -1.72 13.27 -11.18
CA MET A 249 -0.29 13.04 -11.12
C MET A 249 0.03 11.70 -10.45
N TYR A 250 1.06 11.03 -10.95
CA TYR A 250 1.66 9.93 -10.20
C TYR A 250 2.45 10.53 -9.05
N VAL A 251 2.08 10.14 -7.83
CA VAL A 251 2.73 10.60 -6.61
C VAL A 251 3.15 9.38 -5.84
N LYS A 252 4.40 9.36 -5.38
CA LYS A 252 4.92 8.29 -4.53
C LYS A 252 5.91 8.84 -3.52
N PHE A 253 5.76 8.42 -2.27
CA PHE A 253 6.80 8.58 -1.26
C PHE A 253 6.87 7.35 -0.36
N ASN A 254 8.09 7.03 0.06
CA ASN A 254 8.34 5.95 1.02
C ASN A 254 8.38 6.52 2.43
N VAL A 255 7.97 5.70 3.39
CA VAL A 255 7.95 6.00 4.81
C VAL A 255 8.93 5.08 5.52
N LEU A 256 9.96 5.67 6.13
CA LEU A 256 11.00 4.95 6.88
C LEU A 256 10.92 5.32 8.36
N ILE A 257 11.17 4.35 9.24
CA ILE A 257 11.19 4.56 10.69
C ILE A 257 12.55 4.16 11.25
N ASN A 258 13.16 5.07 12.01
CA ASN A 258 14.47 4.91 12.66
C ASN A 258 15.58 4.45 11.70
N ASP A 259 15.59 5.00 10.49
CA ASP A 259 16.59 4.74 9.45
C ASP A 259 17.64 5.85 9.34
N GLU A 260 18.69 5.56 8.58
CA GLU A 260 19.75 6.50 8.21
C GLU A 260 19.36 7.29 6.95
N PRO A 261 19.34 8.63 6.98
CA PRO A 261 18.86 9.46 5.85
C PRO A 261 19.59 9.24 4.53
N ASP A 262 20.89 8.95 4.58
CA ASP A 262 21.77 8.91 3.41
C ASP A 262 21.70 7.56 2.67
N THR A 263 21.22 6.51 3.34
CA THR A 263 21.12 5.15 2.77
C THR A 263 19.71 4.58 2.99
N PRO A 264 18.66 5.22 2.44
CA PRO A 264 17.29 4.84 2.75
C PRO A 264 17.03 3.36 2.48
N GLY A 265 16.38 2.72 3.45
CA GLY A 265 15.95 1.35 3.42
C GLY A 265 15.05 1.07 2.23
N LYS A 266 15.10 -0.18 1.77
CA LYS A 266 14.29 -0.71 0.68
C LYS A 266 13.24 -1.67 1.26
N PRO A 267 12.30 -2.21 0.45
CA PRO A 267 11.23 -3.06 0.97
C PRO A 267 11.67 -4.28 1.79
N ASP A 268 12.92 -4.74 1.61
CA ASP A 268 13.58 -5.84 2.33
C ASP A 268 14.07 -5.45 3.75
N SER A 269 14.12 -4.16 4.05
CA SER A 269 14.53 -3.63 5.36
C SER A 269 13.35 -3.45 6.33
N ALA A 270 13.59 -3.72 7.62
CA ALA A 270 12.58 -3.53 8.66
C ALA A 270 12.24 -2.05 8.89
N GLU A 271 13.17 -1.15 8.62
CA GLU A 271 12.98 0.30 8.70
C GLU A 271 11.95 0.83 7.70
N PHE A 272 11.74 0.10 6.59
CA PHE A 272 10.74 0.44 5.60
C PHE A 272 9.34 0.12 6.11
N ALA A 273 8.62 1.17 6.55
CA ALA A 273 7.29 1.04 7.13
C ALA A 273 6.20 0.89 6.07
N GLY A 274 6.37 1.53 4.91
CA GLY A 274 5.41 1.46 3.82
C GLY A 274 5.59 2.58 2.80
N THR A 275 4.61 2.67 1.91
CA THR A 275 4.62 3.55 0.74
C THR A 275 3.24 4.17 0.59
N PHE A 276 3.18 5.46 0.30
CA PHE A 276 2.00 6.07 -0.32
C PHE A 276 2.22 6.12 -1.83
N VAL A 277 1.21 5.76 -2.62
CA VAL A 277 1.28 5.87 -4.07
C VAL A 277 -0.08 6.17 -4.68
N ASN A 278 -0.12 6.97 -5.75
CA ASN A 278 -1.34 7.30 -6.50
C ASN A 278 -1.21 6.89 -7.97
N VAL A 279 -2.21 6.18 -8.51
CA VAL A 279 -2.40 6.07 -9.97
C VAL A 279 -3.03 7.37 -10.46
N PRO A 280 -2.49 8.04 -11.50
CA PRO A 280 -3.16 9.18 -12.13
C PRO A 280 -4.60 8.85 -12.52
N HIS A 281 -5.55 9.68 -12.10
CA HIS A 281 -6.94 9.59 -12.55
C HIS A 281 -7.66 10.93 -12.37
N GLY A 282 -8.89 11.05 -12.86
CA GLY A 282 -9.64 12.32 -12.80
C GLY A 282 -9.03 13.43 -13.66
N ARG A 283 -9.30 14.69 -13.32
CA ARG A 283 -8.78 15.87 -14.04
C ARG A 283 -8.43 16.99 -13.07
N ASN A 284 -7.17 17.44 -13.09
CA ASN A 284 -6.64 18.67 -12.48
C ASN A 284 -7.34 19.11 -11.16
N LYS A 285 -7.55 18.17 -10.25
CA LYS A 285 -8.19 18.39 -8.95
C LYS A 285 -7.19 18.04 -7.85
N THR A 286 -7.06 18.94 -6.89
CA THR A 286 -6.34 18.65 -5.65
C THR A 286 -7.25 17.86 -4.72
N VAL A 287 -6.75 16.74 -4.23
CA VAL A 287 -7.44 15.85 -3.29
C VAL A 287 -6.64 15.73 -2.00
N LYS A 288 -7.32 15.29 -0.94
CA LYS A 288 -6.73 15.05 0.38
C LYS A 288 -7.03 13.63 0.80
N THR A 289 -6.00 12.88 1.17
CA THR A 289 -6.14 11.50 1.63
C THR A 289 -5.35 11.25 2.92
N SER A 290 -5.34 10.00 3.36
CA SER A 290 -4.55 9.54 4.50
C SER A 290 -3.90 8.19 4.22
N LEU A 291 -2.71 7.98 4.78
CA LEU A 291 -2.00 6.70 4.79
C LEU A 291 -1.99 6.13 6.22
N ARG A 292 -2.22 4.82 6.35
CA ARG A 292 -2.19 4.09 7.62
C ARG A 292 -1.26 2.89 7.53
N LEU A 293 -0.25 2.86 8.40
CA LEU A 293 0.75 1.79 8.43
C LEU A 293 0.74 1.10 9.78
N GLY A 294 0.60 -0.23 9.81
CA GLY A 294 0.79 -1.01 11.03
C GLY A 294 2.30 -1.08 11.35
N ILE A 295 2.72 -0.50 12.47
CA ILE A 295 4.16 -0.39 12.83
C ILE A 295 4.56 -1.27 14.00
N SER A 296 3.62 -2.07 14.50
CA SER A 296 3.79 -2.92 15.68
C SER A 296 5.00 -3.85 15.59
N GLU A 297 5.08 -4.56 14.47
CA GLU A 297 6.10 -5.56 14.19
C GLU A 297 7.45 -4.91 13.90
N LEU A 298 7.42 -3.83 13.13
CA LEU A 298 8.57 -2.97 12.85
C LEU A 298 9.21 -2.47 14.14
N LEU A 299 8.43 -2.02 15.12
CA LEU A 299 8.98 -1.53 16.40
C LEU A 299 9.68 -2.64 17.19
N GLU A 300 9.18 -3.87 17.14
CA GLU A 300 9.81 -5.05 17.73
C GLU A 300 11.15 -5.35 17.03
N ASP A 301 11.17 -5.37 15.69
CA ASP A 301 12.37 -5.65 14.89
C ASP A 301 13.48 -4.61 15.12
N LEU A 302 13.08 -3.35 15.28
CA LEU A 302 14.00 -2.24 15.53
C LEU A 302 14.36 -2.08 17.01
N LYS A 303 13.81 -2.91 17.91
CA LYS A 303 13.96 -2.80 19.37
C LYS A 303 13.60 -1.40 19.89
N ALA A 304 12.57 -0.80 19.31
CA ALA A 304 12.11 0.56 19.57
C ALA A 304 10.79 0.59 20.36
N GLU A 305 10.47 -0.49 21.08
CA GLU A 305 9.23 -0.62 21.86
C GLU A 305 9.24 0.25 23.12
N GLU A 306 10.40 0.49 23.72
CA GLU A 306 10.60 1.32 24.93
C GLU A 306 10.92 2.78 24.61
#